data_AF-A0A0P9PE83-F1
#
_entry.id   AF-A0A0P9PE83-F1
#
_cell.length_a   1.000
_cell.length_b   1.000
_cell.length_c   1.000
_cell.angle_alpha   90.00
_cell.angle_beta   90.00
_cell.angle_gamma   90.00
#
_symmetry.space_group_name_H-M   'P 1'
#
loop_
_entity.id
_entity.type
_entity.pdbx_description
1 polymer ?
#
loop_
_entity_poly.entity_id
_entity_poly.type
_entity_poly.pdbx_seq_one_letter_code
_entity_poly.pdbx_strand_id
1 'polypeptide(L)'
;MVGIYLYTAPSNGVTYQRICFAAKALRHNCEYQLDHGILGAIWLTRDELLAQQERWRSELVMRCLDDYLDAEHFSLDLLRDKA
;
A
#
# COMPACT_ATOMS: atom_id res chain seq x y z
N MET A 1 -9.32 6.26 4.72
CA MET A 1 -8.44 6.24 3.53
C MET A 1 -7.18 7.01 3.86
N VAL A 2 -6.02 6.58 3.39
CA VAL A 2 -4.73 7.27 3.62
C VAL A 2 -4.52 8.36 2.58
N GLY A 3 -4.74 8.07 1.30
CA GLY A 3 -4.56 9.07 0.25
C GLY A 3 -4.79 8.56 -1.16
N ILE A 4 -4.81 9.49 -2.11
CA ILE A 4 -4.87 9.24 -3.55
C ILE A 4 -3.63 9.86 -4.18
N TYR A 5 -2.89 9.07 -4.97
CA TYR A 5 -1.61 9.44 -5.53
C TYR A 5 -1.61 9.25 -7.04
N LEU A 6 -0.91 10.13 -7.76
CA LEU A 6 -0.52 9.91 -9.14
C LEU A 6 0.95 9.49 -9.16
N TYR A 7 1.25 8.40 -9.87
CA TYR A 7 2.60 7.89 -10.01
C TYR A 7 2.84 7.38 -11.42
N THR A 8 3.85 7.92 -12.09
CA THR A 8 4.29 7.44 -13.40
C THR A 8 5.47 6.50 -13.18
N ALA A 9 5.26 5.21 -13.46
CA ALA A 9 6.29 4.21 -13.22
C ALA A 9 7.45 4.37 -14.22
N PRO A 10 8.69 4.58 -13.76
CA PRO A 10 9.84 4.74 -14.65
C PRO A 10 10.11 3.49 -15.50
N SER A 11 9.70 2.31 -15.03
CA SER A 11 9.96 1.02 -15.68
C SER A 11 9.13 0.78 -16.94
N ASN A 12 7.95 1.42 -17.06
CA ASN A 12 7.04 1.18 -18.17
C ASN A 12 6.34 2.46 -18.71
N GLY A 13 6.57 3.62 -18.10
CA GLY A 13 5.97 4.91 -18.49
C GLY A 13 4.47 5.04 -18.18
N VAL A 14 3.84 4.04 -17.56
CA VAL A 14 2.41 4.05 -17.23
C VAL A 14 2.15 4.94 -16.02
N THR A 15 1.11 5.77 -16.11
CA THR A 15 0.63 6.57 -14.98
C THR A 15 -0.48 5.83 -14.25
N TYR A 16 -0.28 5.63 -12.95
CA TYR A 16 -1.20 4.98 -12.04
C TYR A 16 -1.87 6.01 -11.16
N GLN A 17 -3.19 5.90 -11.01
CA GLN A 17 -3.90 6.48 -9.87
C GLN A 17 -3.95 5.41 -8.78
N ARG A 18 -3.18 5.62 -7.70
CA ARG A 18 -3.14 4.70 -6.56
C ARG A 18 -4.02 5.24 -5.45
N ILE A 19 -4.93 4.42 -4.95
CA ILE A 19 -5.71 4.68 -3.75
C ILE A 19 -5.12 3.83 -2.62
N CYS A 20 -4.75 4.45 -1.50
CA CYS A 20 -4.22 3.76 -0.34
C CYS A 20 -5.24 3.72 0.81
N PHE A 21 -5.49 2.54 1.35
CA PHE A 21 -6.34 2.30 2.50
C PHE A 21 -5.52 1.80 3.68
N ALA A 22 -5.91 2.23 4.88
CA ALA A 22 -5.45 1.61 6.12
C ALA A 22 -6.44 0.52 6.51
N ALA A 23 -5.94 -0.64 6.93
CA ALA A 23 -6.75 -1.75 7.38
C ALA A 23 -6.07 -2.50 8.51
N LYS A 24 -6.88 -3.11 9.39
CA LYS A 24 -6.41 -4.02 10.43
C LYS A 24 -6.68 -5.45 9.99
N ALA A 25 -5.63 -6.26 9.89
CA ALA A 25 -5.80 -7.70 9.66
C ALA A 25 -6.55 -8.32 10.86
N LEU A 26 -7.66 -9.02 10.58
CA LEU A 26 -8.51 -9.60 11.63
C LEU A 26 -8.18 -11.06 11.90
N ARG A 27 -7.85 -11.83 10.86
CA ARG A 27 -7.57 -13.26 10.95
C ARG A 27 -6.69 -13.68 9.78
N HIS A 28 -5.71 -14.53 10.04
CA HIS A 28 -4.95 -15.23 9.01
C HIS A 28 -5.72 -16.50 8.59
N ASN A 29 -5.89 -16.71 7.29
CA ASN A 29 -6.42 -17.95 6.74
C ASN A 29 -5.28 -18.73 6.07
N CYS A 30 -4.78 -19.77 6.73
CA CYS A 30 -3.61 -20.52 6.26
C CYS A 30 -3.87 -21.40 5.03
N GLU A 31 -5.14 -21.67 4.70
CA GLU A 31 -5.50 -22.48 3.52
C GLU A 31 -5.55 -21.65 2.24
N TYR A 32 -5.47 -20.32 2.34
CA TYR A 32 -5.50 -19.45 1.18
C TYR A 32 -4.13 -19.44 0.52
N GLN A 33 -4.09 -19.89 -0.74
CA GLN A 33 -2.87 -19.87 -1.53
C GLN A 33 -2.51 -18.44 -1.91
N LEU A 34 -1.21 -18.15 -1.85
CA LEU A 34 -0.68 -16.87 -2.31
C LEU A 34 -0.76 -16.79 -3.84
N ASP A 35 -1.08 -15.62 -4.35
CA ASP A 35 -1.06 -15.37 -5.79
C ASP A 35 0.33 -15.62 -6.39
N HIS A 36 0.35 -16.02 -7.66
CA HIS A 36 1.61 -16.23 -8.39
C HIS A 36 2.49 -14.97 -8.34
N GLY A 37 3.75 -15.14 -7.94
CA GLY A 37 4.71 -14.04 -7.77
C GLY A 37 4.74 -13.42 -6.36
N ILE A 38 3.86 -13.83 -5.45
CA ILE A 38 3.94 -13.50 -4.03
C ILE A 38 4.70 -14.61 -3.30
N LEU A 39 5.92 -14.28 -2.82
CA LEU A 39 6.77 -15.22 -2.08
C LEU A 39 6.29 -15.44 -0.64
N GLY A 40 5.66 -14.42 -0.05
CA GLY A 40 5.19 -14.43 1.34
C GLY A 40 4.85 -13.03 1.84
N ALA A 41 4.20 -12.95 2.99
CA ALA A 41 3.92 -11.71 3.71
C ALA A 41 4.68 -11.69 5.04
N ILE A 42 5.28 -10.56 5.37
CA ILE A 42 6.02 -10.33 6.61
C ILE A 42 5.53 -9.03 7.26
N TRP A 43 5.65 -8.96 8.58
CA TRP A 43 5.41 -7.73 9.34
C TRP A 43 6.75 -7.02 9.55
N LEU A 44 6.81 -5.74 9.18
CA LEU A 44 7.99 -4.90 9.33
C LEU A 44 7.60 -3.65 10.11
N THR A 45 8.51 -3.18 10.95
CA THR A 45 8.52 -1.81 11.45
C THR A 45 8.86 -0.84 10.33
N ARG A 46 8.63 0.46 10.56
CA ARG A 46 9.00 1.52 9.62
C ARG A 46 10.49 1.51 9.28
N ASP A 47 11.33 1.37 10.28
CA ASP A 47 12.79 1.39 10.11
C ASP A 47 13.30 0.14 9.38
N GLU A 48 12.73 -1.04 9.68
CA GLU A 48 13.04 -2.26 8.93
C GLU A 48 12.60 -2.18 7.46
N LEU A 49 11.51 -1.49 7.17
CA LEU A 49 11.08 -1.22 5.79
C LEU A 49 12.04 -0.26 5.10
N LEU A 50 12.47 0.81 5.78
CA LEU A 50 13.44 1.80 5.30
C LEU A 50 14.79 1.16 4.94
N ALA A 51 15.24 0.21 5.75
CA ALA A 51 16.48 -0.53 5.52
C ALA A 51 16.45 -1.45 4.29
N GLN A 52 15.30 -1.61 3.62
CA GLN A 52 15.09 -2.53 2.48
C GLN A 52 14.60 -1.79 1.23
N GLN A 53 15.09 -0.57 1.01
CA GLN A 53 14.67 0.31 -0.08
C GLN A 53 14.80 -0.32 -1.47
N GLU A 54 15.81 -1.16 -1.68
CA GLU A 54 16.05 -1.90 -2.93
C GLU A 54 14.95 -2.91 -3.27
N ARG A 55 14.17 -3.34 -2.27
CA ARG A 55 13.05 -4.28 -2.45
C ARG A 55 11.74 -3.56 -2.78
N TRP A 56 11.69 -2.23 -2.68
CA TRP A 56 10.47 -1.49 -2.92
C TRP A 56 10.13 -1.48 -4.40
N ARG A 57 8.85 -1.72 -4.71
CA ARG A 57 8.35 -1.61 -6.09
C ARG A 57 8.18 -0.16 -6.56
N SER A 58 8.12 0.79 -5.62
CA SER A 58 8.10 2.24 -5.85
C SER A 58 8.31 2.97 -4.53
N GLU A 59 8.70 4.24 -4.60
CA GLU A 59 8.79 5.16 -3.47
C GLU A 59 7.43 5.37 -2.76
N LEU A 60 6.32 5.11 -3.47
CA LEU A 60 4.99 5.18 -2.87
C LEU A 60 4.78 4.15 -1.75
N VAL A 61 5.62 3.11 -1.62
CA VAL A 61 5.53 2.16 -0.49
C VAL A 61 5.80 2.89 0.83
N MET A 62 6.92 3.61 0.92
CA MET A 62 7.27 4.36 2.13
C MET A 62 6.38 5.60 2.30
N ARG A 63 6.09 6.34 1.22
CA ARG A 63 5.23 7.52 1.28
C ARG A 63 3.85 7.22 1.85
N CYS A 64 3.22 6.11 1.45
CA CYS A 64 1.92 5.72 2.01
C CYS A 64 2.01 5.36 3.50
N LEU A 65 3.14 4.79 3.96
CA LEU A 65 3.34 4.48 5.37
C LEU A 65 3.53 5.77 6.19
N ASP A 66 4.35 6.68 5.69
CA ASP A 66 4.58 7.98 6.33
C ASP A 66 3.28 8.78 6.43
N ASP A 67 2.49 8.86 5.35
CA ASP A 67 1.18 9.52 5.37
C ASP A 67 0.20 8.84 6.35
N TYR A 68 0.27 7.51 6.53
CA TYR A 68 -0.54 6.81 7.55
C TYR A 68 -0.13 7.17 8.99
N LEU A 69 1.16 7.40 9.23
CA LEU A 69 1.70 7.74 10.55
C LEU A 69 1.53 9.22 10.90
N ASP A 70 1.61 10.11 9.90
CA ASP A 70 1.64 11.56 10.09
C ASP A 70 0.28 12.26 9.88
N ALA A 71 -0.67 11.65 9.17
CA ALA A 71 -1.92 12.32 8.76
C ALA A 71 -3.20 11.78 9.42
N GLU A 72 -4.23 12.63 9.43
CA GLU A 72 -5.60 12.20 9.68
C GLU A 72 -6.12 11.35 8.50
N HIS A 73 -6.85 10.29 8.82
CA HIS A 73 -7.46 9.42 7.83
C HIS A 73 -8.70 10.07 7.24
N PHE A 74 -8.83 10.02 5.92
CA PHE A 74 -10.03 10.51 5.23
C PHE A 74 -11.21 9.51 5.33
N SER A 75 -12.45 10.00 5.42
CA SER A 75 -13.65 9.15 5.41
C SER A 75 -13.75 8.31 4.14
N LEU A 76 -14.26 7.08 4.26
CA LEU A 76 -14.58 6.24 3.10
C LEU A 76 -15.80 6.75 2.32
N ASP A 77 -16.60 7.67 2.88
CA ASP A 77 -17.74 8.31 2.20
C ASP A 77 -17.33 9.14 0.98
N LEU A 78 -16.03 9.43 0.84
CA LEU A 78 -15.46 10.03 -0.36
C LEU A 78 -15.56 9.11 -1.59
N LEU A 79 -15.63 7.78 -1.38
CA LEU A 79 -15.82 6.82 -2.45
C LEU A 79 -17.31 6.65 -2.71
N ARG A 80 -17.70 6.94 -3.95
CA ARG A 80 -19.06 6.76 -4.42
C ARG A 80 -19.09 5.55 -5.35
N ASP A 81 -19.97 4.61 -5.06
CA ASP A 81 -20.32 3.58 -6.03
C ASP A 81 -21.29 4.16 -7.07
N LYS A 82 -21.42 3.49 -8.21
CA LYS A 82 -22.56 3.69 -9.10
C LYS A 82 -23.78 3.13 -8.37
N ALA A 83 -24.53 4.00 -7.70
CA ALA A 83 -25.84 3.66 -7.16
C ALA A 83 -26.70 2.93 -8.20
#